data_AF-A0A359E4N4-F1
#
_entry.id   AF-A0A359E4N4-F1
#
_cell.length_a   1.000
_cell.length_b   1.000
_cell.length_c   1.000
_cell.angle_alpha   90.00
_cell.angle_beta   90.00
_cell.angle_gamma   90.00
#
_symmetry.space_group_name_H-M   'P 1'
#
loop_
_entity.id
_entity.type
_entity.pdbx_description
1 polymer ?
#
loop_
_entity_poly.entity_id
_entity_poly.type
_entity_poly.pdbx_seq_one_letter_code
_entity_poly.pdbx_strand_id
1 'polypeptide(L)'
;MLFPQQNNFRAVFDLGGYWNLKADPNEEGHKGGWYKNKLAGEVHSIAIPGSWNEQLAEQGLRNYVGKAWHETYFTIPAMVQESSKVWLRIAAADHKAE
;
A
#
# COMPACT_ATOMS: atom_id res chain seq x y z
N MET A 1 -2.73 1.88 21.47
CA MET A 1 -1.68 1.94 20.42
C MET A 1 -1.19 3.38 20.32
N LEU A 2 0.13 3.65 20.28
CA LEU A 2 0.67 5.02 20.25
C LEU A 2 0.75 5.56 18.82
N PHE A 3 0.47 6.84 18.63
CA PHE A 3 0.61 7.51 17.33
C PHE A 3 2.09 7.87 17.08
N PRO A 4 2.71 7.47 15.95
CA PRO A 4 4.04 7.94 15.54
C PRO A 4 4.16 9.46 15.53
N GLN A 5 5.23 9.95 16.15
CA GLN A 5 5.58 11.36 16.19
C GLN A 5 7.08 11.49 15.92
N GLN A 6 7.44 12.43 15.05
CA GLN A 6 8.83 12.76 14.78
C GLN A 6 9.44 13.49 15.97
N ASN A 7 10.66 13.10 16.35
CA ASN A 7 11.44 13.73 17.41
C ASN A 7 12.93 13.37 17.25
N ASN A 8 13.76 13.75 18.23
CA ASN A 8 15.20 13.53 18.21
C ASN A 8 15.64 12.06 18.13
N PHE A 9 14.73 11.10 18.38
CA PHE A 9 15.00 9.67 18.37
C PHE A 9 14.21 8.91 17.31
N ARG A 10 13.28 9.55 16.60
CA ARG A 10 12.37 8.90 15.64
C ARG A 10 12.16 9.77 14.42
N ALA A 11 12.49 9.23 13.26
CA ALA A 11 12.05 9.77 11.98
C ALA A 11 10.70 9.14 11.60
N VAL A 12 9.79 9.95 11.06
CA VAL A 12 8.51 9.48 10.52
C VAL A 12 8.46 9.88 9.05
N PHE A 13 8.18 8.90 8.20
CA PHE A 13 8.01 9.10 6.76
C PHE A 13 6.55 8.82 6.42
N ASP A 14 5.90 9.78 5.77
CA ASP A 14 4.59 9.56 5.18
C ASP A 14 4.76 8.83 3.85
N LEU A 15 4.04 7.73 3.69
CA LEU A 15 4.03 6.91 2.47
C LEU A 15 2.74 7.13 1.65
N GLY A 16 1.92 8.13 2.01
CA GLY A 16 0.82 8.59 1.19
C GLY A 16 1.28 9.13 -0.17
N GLY A 17 0.34 9.20 -1.11
CA GLY A 17 0.59 9.57 -2.50
C GLY A 17 0.05 8.52 -3.46
N TYR A 18 0.65 8.44 -4.64
CA TYR A 18 0.21 7.52 -5.69
C TYR A 18 0.83 6.14 -5.52
N TRP A 19 -0.03 5.13 -5.43
CA TRP A 19 0.30 3.72 -5.37
C TRP A 19 -0.20 3.02 -6.64
N ASN A 20 0.28 1.80 -6.85
CA ASN A 20 -0.26 0.88 -7.82
C ASN A 20 -1.37 0.04 -7.17
N LEU A 21 -2.46 -0.18 -7.88
CA LEU A 21 -3.55 -1.05 -7.49
C LEU A 21 -3.83 -2.08 -8.57
N LYS A 22 -3.95 -3.34 -8.16
CA LYS A 22 -4.41 -4.42 -9.04
C LYS A 22 -5.52 -5.21 -8.38
N ALA A 23 -6.69 -5.28 -9.02
CA ALA A 23 -7.77 -6.15 -8.59
C ALA A 23 -7.40 -7.63 -8.83
N ASP A 24 -7.87 -8.51 -7.95
CA ASP A 24 -7.61 -9.95 -7.99
C ASP A 24 -8.94 -10.72 -7.92
N PRO A 25 -9.79 -10.60 -8.96
CA PRO A 25 -11.12 -11.22 -8.99
C PRO A 25 -11.08 -12.75 -8.91
N ASN A 26 -9.98 -13.37 -9.34
CA ASN A 26 -9.80 -14.82 -9.38
C ASN A 26 -8.98 -15.35 -8.19
N GLU A 27 -8.59 -14.47 -7.25
CA GLU A 27 -7.74 -14.79 -6.09
C GLU A 27 -6.42 -15.50 -6.43
N GLU A 28 -5.83 -15.15 -7.57
CA GLU A 28 -4.61 -15.77 -8.09
C GLU A 28 -3.35 -15.15 -7.50
N GLY A 29 -3.42 -13.97 -6.87
CA GLY A 29 -2.25 -13.17 -6.52
C GLY A 29 -1.31 -13.84 -5.52
N HIS A 30 -1.84 -14.53 -4.51
CA HIS A 30 -1.01 -15.26 -3.56
C HIS A 30 -0.31 -16.46 -4.21
N LYS A 31 -1.07 -17.27 -4.96
CA LYS A 31 -0.55 -18.47 -5.66
C LYS A 31 0.46 -18.07 -6.73
N GLY A 32 0.21 -16.96 -7.42
CA GLY A 32 1.10 -16.35 -8.42
C GLY A 32 2.28 -15.58 -7.82
N GLY A 33 2.33 -15.42 -6.49
CA GLY A 33 3.43 -14.73 -5.81
C GLY A 33 3.56 -13.26 -6.21
N TRP A 34 2.45 -12.55 -6.41
CA TRP A 34 2.47 -11.16 -6.90
C TRP A 34 3.21 -10.21 -5.96
N TYR A 35 3.31 -10.50 -4.65
CA TYR A 35 4.11 -9.75 -3.69
C TYR A 35 5.63 -9.83 -3.90
N LYS A 36 6.13 -10.74 -4.74
CA LYS A 36 7.58 -10.98 -4.89
C LYS A 36 8.23 -10.04 -5.90
N ASN A 37 7.46 -9.52 -6.84
CA ASN A 37 7.95 -8.72 -7.96
C ASN A 37 6.99 -7.57 -8.20
N LYS A 38 7.39 -6.62 -9.05
CA LYS A 38 6.51 -5.54 -9.49
C LYS A 38 5.21 -6.08 -10.06
N LEU A 39 4.08 -5.53 -9.62
CA LEU A 39 2.77 -5.84 -10.18
C LEU A 39 2.79 -5.64 -11.70
N ALA A 40 2.27 -6.63 -12.43
CA ALA A 40 2.22 -6.67 -13.88
C ALA A 40 0.80 -6.94 -14.39
N GLY A 41 0.56 -6.65 -15.67
CA GLY A 41 -0.75 -6.77 -16.31
C GLY A 41 -1.56 -5.49 -16.13
N GLU A 42 -2.85 -5.63 -15.85
CA GLU A 42 -3.74 -4.50 -15.59
C GLU A 42 -3.48 -3.94 -14.18
N VAL A 43 -2.81 -2.78 -14.12
CA VAL A 43 -2.44 -2.08 -12.89
C VAL A 43 -2.86 -0.62 -13.05
N HIS A 44 -3.55 -0.10 -12.04
CA HIS A 44 -4.08 1.27 -12.02
C HIS A 44 -3.34 2.10 -10.99
N SER A 45 -3.17 3.40 -11.24
CA SER A 45 -2.66 4.30 -10.19
C SER A 45 -3.80 4.75 -9.29
N ILE A 46 -3.56 4.80 -7.98
CA ILE A 46 -4.54 5.24 -6.98
C ILE A 46 -3.88 6.17 -5.95
N ALA A 47 -4.60 7.19 -5.48
CA ALA A 47 -4.15 8.04 -4.40
C ALA A 47 -4.51 7.45 -3.03
N ILE A 48 -3.52 7.46 -2.12
CA ILE A 48 -3.62 7.02 -0.73
C ILE A 48 -3.28 8.21 0.19
N PRO A 49 -4.08 8.50 1.24
CA PRO A 49 -5.29 7.77 1.65
C PRO A 49 -6.51 8.09 0.79
N GLY A 50 -7.43 7.14 0.67
CA GLY A 50 -8.71 7.30 -0.03
C GLY A 50 -9.33 5.96 -0.40
N SER A 51 -10.66 5.92 -0.60
CA SER A 51 -11.35 4.77 -1.18
C SER A 51 -10.99 4.61 -2.66
N TRP A 52 -10.95 3.37 -3.15
CA TRP A 52 -10.77 3.13 -4.59
C TRP A 52 -12.06 3.25 -5.39
N ASN A 53 -13.23 3.15 -4.73
CA ASN A 53 -14.52 3.00 -5.41
C ASN A 53 -14.80 4.16 -6.38
N GLU A 54 -14.56 5.39 -5.95
CA GLU A 54 -14.76 6.59 -6.76
C GLU A 54 -13.57 6.86 -7.68
N GLN A 55 -12.35 6.63 -7.19
CA GLN A 55 -11.12 6.91 -7.94
C GLN A 55 -10.97 6.02 -9.18
N LEU A 56 -11.41 4.76 -9.07
CA LEU A 56 -11.27 3.74 -10.12
C LEU A 56 -12.62 3.32 -10.70
N ALA A 57 -13.62 4.20 -10.63
CA ALA A 57 -14.97 3.91 -11.10
C ALA A 57 -14.99 3.60 -12.61
N GLU A 58 -14.27 4.39 -13.41
CA GLU A 58 -14.17 4.24 -14.86
C GLU A 58 -13.42 2.97 -15.30
N GLN A 59 -12.64 2.39 -14.38
CA GLN A 59 -11.96 1.10 -14.55
C GLN A 59 -12.86 -0.08 -14.11
N GLY A 60 -14.13 0.17 -13.82
CA GLY A 60 -15.10 -0.84 -13.40
C GLY A 60 -14.97 -1.28 -11.94
N LEU A 61 -14.14 -0.61 -11.13
CA LEU A 61 -13.89 -1.02 -9.74
C LEU A 61 -14.83 -0.38 -8.70
N ARG A 62 -15.79 0.46 -9.13
CA ARG A 62 -16.74 1.13 -8.22
C ARG A 62 -17.48 0.15 -7.30
N ASN A 63 -18.00 -0.93 -7.89
CA ASN A 63 -18.79 -1.95 -7.20
C ASN A 63 -18.00 -3.26 -7.03
N TYR A 64 -16.68 -3.23 -7.23
CA TYR A 64 -15.84 -4.42 -7.10
C TYR A 64 -15.78 -4.86 -5.63
N VAL A 65 -16.04 -6.14 -5.40
CA VAL A 65 -15.94 -6.79 -4.08
C VAL A 65 -15.00 -7.98 -4.24
N GLY A 66 -13.82 -7.89 -3.62
CA GLY A 66 -12.79 -8.91 -3.74
C GLY A 66 -11.45 -8.41 -3.23
N LYS A 67 -10.38 -9.16 -3.53
CA LYS A 67 -9.02 -8.81 -3.13
C LYS A 67 -8.45 -7.75 -4.08
N ALA A 68 -7.75 -6.76 -3.53
CA ALA A 68 -6.99 -5.80 -4.30
C ALA A 68 -5.58 -5.67 -3.74
N TRP A 69 -4.59 -5.73 -4.62
CA TRP A 69 -3.19 -5.59 -4.30
C TRP A 69 -2.80 -4.13 -4.38
N HIS A 70 -2.24 -3.60 -3.30
CA HIS A 70 -1.68 -2.26 -3.22
C HIS A 70 -0.16 -2.36 -3.20
N GLU A 71 0.52 -1.62 -4.06
CA GLU A 71 1.97 -1.63 -4.18
C GLU A 71 2.52 -0.21 -4.23
N THR A 72 3.54 0.05 -3.42
CA THR A 72 4.38 1.24 -3.52
C THR A 72 5.82 0.89 -3.21
N TYR A 73 6.74 1.75 -3.61
CA TYR A 73 8.16 1.62 -3.34
C TYR A 73 8.66 2.90 -2.67
N PHE A 74 9.47 2.73 -1.64
CA PHE A 74 10.11 3.84 -0.94
C PHE A 74 11.53 3.46 -0.55
N THR A 75 12.37 4.47 -0.38
CA THR A 75 13.76 4.30 0.04
C THR A 75 13.92 4.82 1.45
N ILE A 76 14.50 4.00 2.32
CA ILE A 76 14.85 4.42 3.68
C ILE A 76 16.23 5.07 3.62
N PRO A 77 16.41 6.29 4.15
CA PRO A 77 17.74 6.91 4.24
C PRO A 77 18.69 6.04 5.07
N ALA A 78 19.93 5.84 4.58
CA ALA A 78 20.93 4.97 5.22
C ALA A 78 21.15 5.30 6.72
N MET A 79 21.17 6.60 7.06
CA MET A 79 21.31 7.08 8.44
C MET A 79 20.23 6.54 9.40
N VAL A 80 19.02 6.27 8.91
CA VAL A 80 17.92 5.70 9.71
C VAL A 80 18.09 4.20 9.87
N GLN A 81 18.51 3.53 8.79
CA GLN A 81 18.63 2.07 8.77
C GLN A 81 19.74 1.56 9.69
N GLU A 82 20.86 2.27 9.78
CA GLU A 82 22.01 1.86 10.59
C GLU A 82 21.80 2.08 12.10
N SER A 83 20.92 3.00 12.47
CA SER A 83 20.80 3.49 13.85
C SER A 83 19.51 3.07 14.56
N SER A 84 18.52 2.51 13.84
CA SER A 84 17.16 2.40 14.35
C SER A 84 16.42 1.14 13.89
N LYS A 85 15.47 0.69 14.71
CA LYS A 85 14.46 -0.28 14.29
C LYS A 85 13.45 0.38 13.35
N VAL A 86 13.15 -0.26 12.23
CA VAL A 86 12.17 0.20 11.25
C VAL A 86 10.82 -0.44 11.52
N TRP A 87 9.76 0.37 11.49
CA TRP A 87 8.37 -0.07 11.64
C TRP A 87 7.52 0.50 10.51
N LEU A 88 6.70 -0.33 9.89
CA LEU A 88 5.62 0.11 9.00
C LEU A 88 4.33 0.19 9.81
N ARG A 89 3.62 1.31 9.70
CA ARG A 89 2.30 1.49 10.30
C ARG A 89 1.28 1.80 9.22
N ILE A 90 0.29 0.94 9.08
CA ILE A 90 -0.94 1.22 8.34
C ILE A 90 -1.96 1.75 9.34
N ALA A 91 -2.39 3.00 9.18
CA ALA A 91 -3.32 3.62 10.12
C ALA A 91 -4.70 2.94 10.09
N ALA A 92 -5.17 2.62 8.89
CA ALA A 92 -6.35 1.83 8.62
C ALA A 92 -6.21 1.16 7.25
N ALA A 93 -6.75 -0.06 7.15
CA ALA A 93 -7.05 -0.73 5.90
C ALA A 93 -8.43 -1.35 6.10
N ASP A 94 -9.43 -0.85 5.38
CA ASP A 94 -10.82 -1.20 5.65
C ASP A 94 -11.09 -2.68 5.34
N HIS A 95 -11.82 -3.33 6.25
CA HIS A 95 -12.10 -4.77 6.31
C HIS A 95 -10.92 -5.68 6.67
N LYS A 96 -9.91 -5.86 5.81
CA LYS A 96 -8.79 -6.78 6.03
C LYS A 96 -7.60 -6.48 5.12
N ALA A 97 -6.38 -6.58 5.66
CA ALA A 97 -5.11 -6.52 4.91
C ALA A 97 -4.11 -7.57 5.42
N GLU A 98 -3.12 -7.89 4.59
CA GLU A 98 -1.97 -8.76 4.87
C GLU A 98 -0.66 -8.08 4.46
#